data_AF-A0AAW3P7L1-F1
#
_entry.id   AF-A0AAW3P7L1-F1
#
_cell.length_a   1.000
_cell.length_b   1.000
_cell.length_c   1.000
_cell.angle_alpha   90.00
_cell.angle_beta   90.00
_cell.angle_gamma   90.00
#
_symmetry.space_group_name_H-M   'P 1'
#
loop_
_entity.id
_entity.type
_entity.pdbx_description
1 polymer ?
#
loop_
_entity_poly.entity_id
_entity_poly.type
_entity_poly.pdbx_seq_one_letter_code
_entity_poly.pdbx_strand_id
1 'polypeptide(L)'
;MTDTTQLAQRAPSTVGRRDTEQPARRITLVPAVDISEDSQGVTLWADLPGVTKDKLDVKVHDSSLSIEAEAVVPTPANLRLQHAEVREPHFARTFTLSPDFDTSKIEASLQDGVLKLTIPRRDEARPRRIEVKST
;
A
#
# COMPACT_ATOMS: atom_id res chain seq x y z
N MET A 1 -0.13 -25.62 8.32
CA MET A 1 -0.18 -26.31 7.02
C MET A 1 1.04 -25.83 6.26
N THR A 2 1.91 -26.73 5.83
CA THR A 2 3.21 -26.37 5.25
C THR A 2 3.18 -26.74 3.78
N ASP A 3 2.98 -25.76 2.91
CA ASP A 3 3.01 -25.99 1.47
C ASP A 3 4.45 -26.26 1.03
N THR A 4 4.71 -27.52 0.69
CA THR A 4 5.99 -27.97 0.13
C THR A 4 5.85 -28.04 -1.37
N THR A 5 6.29 -26.99 -2.07
CA THR A 5 6.31 -26.96 -3.53
C THR A 5 7.51 -27.75 -4.06
N GLN A 6 7.24 -28.91 -4.69
CA GLN A 6 8.27 -29.71 -5.36
C GLN A 6 8.68 -29.09 -6.71
N LEU A 7 9.99 -28.96 -6.92
CA LEU A 7 10.58 -28.49 -8.16
C LEU A 7 10.74 -29.66 -9.16
N ALA A 8 9.98 -29.58 -10.25
CA ALA A 8 10.15 -30.22 -11.56
C ALA A 8 9.55 -31.62 -11.79
N GLN A 9 8.71 -31.70 -12.83
CA GLN A 9 8.75 -32.70 -13.91
C GLN A 9 8.17 -32.08 -15.20
N ARG A 10 8.70 -32.49 -16.36
CA ARG A 10 8.63 -31.82 -17.66
C ARG A 10 7.77 -32.64 -18.64
N ALA A 11 6.93 -31.97 -19.44
CA ALA A 11 6.54 -32.39 -20.80
C ALA A 11 6.15 -31.15 -21.63
N PRO A 12 6.49 -31.09 -22.94
CA PRO A 12 6.20 -29.94 -23.78
C PRO A 12 4.81 -30.04 -24.40
N SER A 13 4.06 -28.94 -24.43
CA SER A 13 2.84 -28.84 -25.24
C SER A 13 2.82 -27.50 -25.96
N THR A 14 2.52 -27.60 -27.25
CA THR A 14 2.76 -26.68 -28.35
C THR A 14 1.95 -25.38 -28.20
N VAL A 15 2.63 -24.24 -28.40
CA VAL A 15 2.09 -22.88 -28.30
C VAL A 15 1.27 -22.55 -29.54
N GLY A 16 -0.04 -22.35 -29.38
CA GLY A 16 -0.87 -21.59 -30.32
C GLY A 16 -0.93 -20.14 -29.86
N ARG A 17 -0.22 -19.24 -30.55
CA ARG A 17 -0.30 -17.80 -30.32
C ARG A 17 -1.70 -17.30 -30.73
N ARG A 18 -2.42 -16.69 -29.79
CA ARG A 18 -3.46 -15.71 -30.09
C ARG A 18 -3.04 -14.40 -29.46
N ASP A 19 -2.66 -13.46 -30.30
CA ASP A 19 -2.50 -12.06 -29.93
C ASP A 19 -3.91 -11.48 -29.75
N THR A 20 -4.37 -11.50 -28.51
CA THR A 20 -5.45 -10.62 -28.04
C THR A 20 -4.88 -9.89 -26.83
N GLU A 21 -4.49 -8.63 -27.02
CA GLU A 21 -4.23 -7.66 -25.93
C GLU A 21 -5.55 -7.43 -25.19
N GLN A 22 -5.92 -8.40 -24.36
CA GLN A 22 -6.88 -8.21 -23.30
C GLN A 22 -6.11 -7.55 -22.17
N PRO A 23 -6.54 -6.39 -21.63
CA PRO A 23 -5.84 -5.79 -20.50
C PRO A 23 -5.75 -6.86 -19.41
N ALA A 24 -4.52 -7.25 -19.08
CA ALA A 24 -4.27 -8.26 -18.08
C ALA A 24 -5.04 -7.84 -16.83
N ARG A 25 -5.88 -8.74 -16.30
CA ARG A 25 -6.70 -8.50 -15.12
C ARG A 25 -5.75 -8.23 -13.95
N ARG A 26 -5.45 -6.95 -13.69
CA ARG A 26 -4.60 -6.54 -12.57
C ARG A 26 -5.29 -6.94 -11.29
N ILE A 27 -4.58 -7.71 -10.46
CA ILE A 27 -5.08 -8.08 -9.14
C ILE A 27 -4.85 -6.88 -8.23
N THR A 28 -5.93 -6.30 -7.73
CA THR A 28 -5.86 -5.27 -6.68
C THR A 28 -5.76 -5.94 -5.32
N LEU A 29 -4.65 -5.70 -4.62
CA LEU A 29 -4.42 -6.12 -3.25
C LEU A 29 -4.76 -4.97 -2.30
N VAL A 30 -5.30 -5.34 -1.14
CA VAL A 30 -5.43 -4.41 -0.02
C VAL A 30 -4.15 -4.56 0.81
N PRO A 31 -3.26 -3.54 0.87
CA PRO A 31 -2.04 -3.61 1.65
C PRO A 31 -2.37 -3.78 3.13
N ALA A 32 -1.57 -4.58 3.85
CA ALA A 32 -1.62 -4.63 5.30
C ALA A 32 -1.21 -3.27 5.88
N VAL A 33 -1.87 -2.82 6.95
CA VAL A 33 -1.56 -1.54 7.58
C VAL A 33 -1.65 -1.62 9.09
N ASP A 34 -0.80 -0.83 9.74
CA ASP A 34 -0.88 -0.52 11.17
C ASP A 34 -1.11 0.98 11.33
N ILE A 35 -1.95 1.36 12.29
CA ILE A 35 -2.30 2.75 12.57
C ILE A 35 -2.17 2.99 14.07
N SER A 36 -1.38 3.99 14.45
CA SER A 36 -1.26 4.45 15.83
C SER A 36 -1.64 5.93 15.92
N GLU A 37 -2.35 6.30 16.98
CA GLU A 37 -2.77 7.67 17.24
C GLU A 37 -2.28 8.14 18.61
N ASP A 38 -1.82 9.38 18.68
CA ASP A 38 -1.46 10.06 19.93
C ASP A 38 -2.01 11.50 19.98
N SER A 39 -1.57 12.26 20.98
CA SER A 39 -1.98 13.66 21.15
C SER A 39 -1.54 14.58 20.00
N GLN A 40 -0.48 14.23 19.28
CA GLN A 40 0.11 15.00 18.19
C GLN A 40 -0.48 14.65 16.84
N GLY A 41 -0.97 13.41 16.63
CA GLY A 41 -1.53 13.01 15.35
C GLY A 41 -1.68 11.50 15.18
N VAL A 42 -1.71 11.08 13.91
CA VAL A 42 -1.76 9.68 13.48
C VAL A 42 -0.49 9.33 12.72
N THR A 43 0.04 8.15 12.98
CA THR A 43 1.05 7.51 12.13
C THR A 43 0.47 6.23 11.53
N LEU A 44 0.60 6.06 10.23
CA LEU A 44 0.16 4.90 9.47
C LEU A 44 1.35 4.25 8.78
N TRP A 45 1.45 2.93 8.88
CA TRP A 45 2.39 2.11 8.13
C TRP A 45 1.63 1.22 7.16
N ALA A 46 2.09 1.11 5.92
CA ALA A 46 1.50 0.24 4.91
C ALA A 46 2.58 -0.58 4.19
N ASP A 47 2.36 -1.90 4.13
CA ASP A 47 3.24 -2.83 3.43
C ASP A 47 2.99 -2.76 1.92
N LEU A 48 3.99 -2.26 1.20
CA LEU A 48 4.02 -2.04 -0.24
C LEU A 48 5.31 -2.63 -0.86
N PRO A 49 5.57 -3.94 -0.69
CA PRO A 49 6.82 -4.55 -1.14
C PRO A 49 7.01 -4.42 -2.66
N GLY A 50 8.21 -4.00 -3.05
CA GLY A 50 8.58 -3.84 -4.46
C GLY A 50 8.03 -2.59 -5.15
N VAL A 51 7.25 -1.75 -4.45
CA VAL A 51 6.79 -0.47 -4.97
C VAL A 51 7.95 0.53 -4.96
N THR A 52 8.13 1.23 -6.07
CA THR A 52 9.07 2.35 -6.20
C THR A 52 8.34 3.68 -6.00
N LYS A 53 9.07 4.74 -5.65
CA LYS A 53 8.47 6.06 -5.37
C LYS A 53 7.69 6.62 -6.57
N ASP A 54 8.14 6.38 -7.79
CA ASP A 54 7.46 6.81 -9.03
C ASP A 54 6.18 6.03 -9.33
N LYS A 55 5.97 4.90 -8.65
CA LYS A 55 4.80 4.04 -8.77
C LYS A 55 3.90 4.09 -7.53
N LEU A 56 4.10 5.07 -6.66
CA LEU A 56 3.27 5.31 -5.49
C LEU A 56 2.56 6.65 -5.63
N ASP A 57 1.23 6.63 -5.48
CA ASP A 57 0.37 7.79 -5.46
C ASP A 57 -0.39 7.87 -4.14
N VAL A 58 -0.20 8.96 -3.40
CA VAL A 58 -0.87 9.22 -2.13
C VAL A 58 -1.59 10.56 -2.25
N LYS A 59 -2.91 10.53 -2.14
CA LYS A 59 -3.78 11.70 -2.36
C LYS A 59 -4.75 11.90 -1.23
N VAL A 60 -5.10 13.17 -1.00
CA VAL A 60 -6.22 13.54 -0.13
C VAL A 60 -7.22 14.36 -0.92
N HIS A 61 -8.48 13.95 -0.91
CA HIS A 61 -9.60 14.68 -1.52
C HIS A 61 -10.85 14.51 -0.65
N ASP A 62 -11.55 15.60 -0.30
CA ASP A 62 -12.76 15.58 0.53
C ASP A 62 -12.66 14.66 1.78
N SER A 63 -11.59 14.83 2.56
CA SER A 63 -11.28 14.01 3.74
C SER A 63 -10.98 12.53 3.47
N SER A 64 -10.87 12.13 2.20
CA SER A 64 -10.48 10.78 1.78
C SER A 64 -8.99 10.73 1.50
N LEU A 65 -8.24 9.93 2.26
CA LEU A 65 -6.83 9.61 2.01
C LEU A 65 -6.75 8.30 1.22
N SER A 66 -6.28 8.37 -0.02
CA SER A 66 -6.08 7.21 -0.89
C SER A 66 -4.60 6.90 -1.08
N ILE A 67 -4.27 5.62 -0.99
CA ILE A 67 -2.97 5.04 -1.33
C ILE A 67 -3.20 4.13 -2.53
N GLU A 68 -2.59 4.46 -3.66
CA GLU A 68 -2.54 3.62 -4.86
C GLU A 68 -1.08 3.36 -5.23
N ALA A 69 -0.74 2.12 -5.54
CA ALA A 69 0.62 1.78 -5.92
C ALA A 69 0.70 0.59 -6.87
N GLU A 70 1.74 0.57 -7.70
CA GLU A 70 2.07 -0.56 -8.57
C GLU A 70 3.48 -1.08 -8.23
N ALA A 71 3.62 -2.39 -8.07
CA ALA A 71 4.93 -3.03 -8.12
C ALA A 71 5.05 -3.90 -9.38
N VAL A 72 6.28 -4.13 -9.83
CA VAL A 72 6.57 -5.04 -10.94
C VAL A 72 7.66 -5.99 -10.51
N VAL A 73 7.37 -7.30 -10.58
CA VAL A 73 8.37 -8.35 -10.41
C VAL A 73 8.81 -8.82 -11.80
N PRO A 74 9.96 -8.36 -12.32
CA PRO A 74 10.40 -8.71 -13.66
C PRO A 74 10.80 -10.19 -13.73
N THR A 75 10.53 -10.83 -14.87
CA THR A 75 11.08 -12.14 -15.20
C THR A 75 12.24 -11.92 -16.18
N PRO A 76 13.50 -12.23 -15.82
CA PRO A 76 14.63 -12.11 -16.73
C PRO A 76 14.41 -12.91 -18.02
N ALA A 77 14.85 -12.37 -19.16
CA ALA A 77 14.54 -12.92 -20.48
C ALA A 77 15.05 -14.36 -20.70
N ASN A 78 16.09 -14.78 -19.99
CA ASN A 78 16.69 -16.11 -20.05
C ASN A 78 16.09 -17.11 -19.04
N LEU A 79 15.08 -16.73 -18.27
CA LEU A 79 14.45 -17.57 -17.26
C LEU A 79 12.99 -17.87 -17.64
N ARG A 80 12.57 -19.10 -17.33
CA ARG A 80 11.17 -19.51 -17.45
C ARG A 80 10.50 -19.36 -16.09
N LEU A 81 9.46 -18.53 -16.01
CA LEU A 81 8.61 -18.45 -14.82
C LEU A 81 7.93 -19.80 -14.59
N GLN A 82 8.28 -20.47 -13.48
CA GLN A 82 7.67 -21.76 -13.12
C GLN A 82 6.38 -21.59 -12.32
N HIS A 83 6.34 -20.57 -11.45
CA HIS A 83 5.20 -20.27 -10.58
C HIS A 83 5.25 -18.79 -10.17
N ALA A 84 4.08 -18.17 -10.00
CA ALA A 84 3.93 -16.85 -9.42
C ALA A 84 2.52 -16.71 -8.82
N GLU A 85 2.43 -16.11 -7.64
CA GLU A 85 1.16 -15.79 -7.00
C GLU A 85 0.65 -14.41 -7.45
N VAL A 86 1.52 -13.39 -7.38
CA VAL A 86 1.21 -12.02 -7.84
C VAL A 86 2.45 -11.43 -8.51
N ARG A 87 2.32 -11.02 -9.78
CA ARG A 87 3.45 -10.49 -10.59
C ARG A 87 3.50 -8.96 -10.66
N GLU A 88 2.32 -8.36 -10.76
CA GLU A 88 2.12 -6.93 -10.90
C GLU A 88 1.05 -6.54 -9.88
N PRO A 89 1.36 -6.60 -8.57
CA PRO A 89 0.39 -6.22 -7.57
C PRO A 89 0.07 -4.73 -7.74
N HIS A 90 -1.22 -4.46 -7.89
CA HIS A 90 -1.75 -3.12 -7.72
C HIS A 90 -2.25 -3.03 -6.28
N PHE A 91 -1.69 -2.15 -5.46
CA PHE A 91 -2.17 -1.90 -4.11
C PHE A 91 -3.14 -0.73 -4.13
N ALA A 92 -4.30 -0.89 -3.51
CA ALA A 92 -5.23 0.22 -3.33
C ALA A 92 -5.86 0.16 -1.94
N ARG A 93 -5.82 1.28 -1.23
CA ARG A 93 -6.51 1.44 0.06
C ARG A 93 -6.93 2.87 0.29
N THR A 94 -8.09 3.05 0.90
CA THR A 94 -8.66 4.37 1.19
C THR A 94 -9.08 4.45 2.65
N PHE A 95 -8.86 5.62 3.25
CA PHE A 95 -9.21 5.93 4.64
C PHE A 95 -9.98 7.24 4.69
N THR A 96 -10.94 7.34 5.62
CA THR A 96 -11.59 8.61 5.94
C THR A 96 -10.83 9.28 7.08
N LEU A 97 -10.43 10.54 6.88
CA LEU A 97 -9.74 11.35 7.88
C LEU A 97 -10.75 12.20 8.67
N SER A 98 -10.58 12.26 9.98
CA SER A 98 -11.28 13.23 10.84
C SER A 98 -10.88 14.66 10.46
N PRO A 99 -11.78 15.66 10.58
CA PRO A 99 -11.44 17.08 10.44
C PRO A 99 -10.39 17.55 11.46
N ASP A 100 -10.17 16.80 12.54
CA ASP A 100 -9.16 17.10 13.55
C ASP A 100 -7.72 17.01 13.01
N PHE A 101 -7.50 16.40 11.85
CA PHE A 101 -6.18 16.23 11.26
C PHE A 101 -5.88 17.32 10.21
N ASP A 102 -4.62 17.75 10.17
CA ASP A 102 -4.11 18.77 9.25
C ASP A 102 -3.53 18.07 8.00
N THR A 103 -4.37 17.94 6.98
CA THR A 103 -4.03 17.28 5.72
C THR A 103 -2.99 18.05 4.90
N SER A 104 -2.76 19.33 5.20
CA SER A 104 -1.76 20.15 4.50
C SER A 104 -0.32 19.87 4.92
N LYS A 105 -0.14 19.16 6.05
CA LYS A 105 1.15 18.85 6.66
C LYS A 105 1.42 17.35 6.76
N ILE A 106 0.82 16.56 5.86
CA ILE A 106 1.09 15.13 5.80
C ILE A 106 2.52 14.93 5.30
N GLU A 107 3.27 14.10 6.02
CA GLU A 107 4.59 13.64 5.60
C GLU A 107 4.52 12.18 5.18
N ALA A 108 5.25 11.82 4.14
CA ALA A 108 5.30 10.46 3.61
C ALA A 108 6.75 10.03 3.37
N SER A 109 7.09 8.81 3.79
CA SER A 109 8.36 8.17 3.48
C SER A 109 8.16 6.71 3.08
N LEU A 110 8.83 6.26 2.03
CA LEU A 110 8.82 4.87 1.59
C LEU A 110 10.24 4.30 1.77
N GLN A 111 10.37 3.28 2.62
CA GLN A 111 11.64 2.64 2.90
C GLN A 111 11.44 1.13 3.00
N ASP A 112 12.31 0.36 2.32
CA ASP A 112 12.34 -1.10 2.39
C ASP A 112 10.97 -1.77 2.11
N GLY A 113 10.18 -1.16 1.23
CA GLY A 113 8.84 -1.64 0.89
C GLY A 113 7.74 -1.29 1.89
N VAL A 114 7.99 -0.39 2.84
CA VAL A 114 7.01 0.09 3.82
C VAL A 114 6.80 1.59 3.67
N LEU A 115 5.54 1.99 3.43
CA LEU A 115 5.13 3.38 3.42
C LEU A 115 4.77 3.82 4.84
N LYS A 116 5.41 4.87 5.34
CA LYS A 116 5.03 5.57 6.57
C LYS A 116 4.38 6.90 6.21
N LEU A 117 3.17 7.14 6.73
CA LEU A 117 2.49 8.43 6.70
C LEU A 117 2.41 9.00 8.11
N THR A 118 2.80 10.26 8.28
CA THR A 118 2.61 11.03 9.51
C THR A 118 1.59 12.12 9.23
N ILE A 119 0.47 12.09 9.96
CA ILE A 119 -0.68 12.98 9.78
C ILE A 119 -0.88 13.78 11.07
N PRO A 120 -0.43 15.04 11.14
CA PRO A 120 -0.52 15.81 12.38
C PRO A 120 -1.96 16.19 12.70
N ARG A 121 -2.27 16.27 14.01
CA ARG A 121 -3.49 16.86 14.53
C ARG A 121 -3.42 18.37 14.42
N ARG A 122 -4.51 19.00 14.01
CA ARG A 122 -4.69 20.46 14.04
C ARG A 122 -4.54 20.98 15.46
N ASP A 123 -3.89 22.12 15.60
CA ASP A 123 -3.66 22.74 16.91
C ASP A 123 -4.97 23.05 17.66
N GLU A 124 -6.01 23.43 16.92
CA GLU A 124 -7.34 23.72 17.46
C GLU A 124 -8.05 22.47 18.02
N ALA A 125 -7.76 21.29 17.46
CA ALA A 125 -8.34 20.01 17.86
C ALA A 125 -7.53 19.28 18.94
N ARG A 126 -6.39 19.84 19.37
CA ARG A 126 -5.58 19.24 20.44
C ARG A 126 -6.37 19.23 21.76
N PRO A 127 -6.37 18.12 22.51
CA PRO A 127 -7.01 18.05 23.81
C PRO A 127 -6.49 19.15 24.74
N ARG A 128 -7.40 19.94 25.32
CA ARG A 128 -7.05 20.98 26.30
C ARG A 128 -7.38 20.48 27.70
N ARG A 129 -6.45 20.66 28.63
CA ARG A 129 -6.71 20.39 30.05
C ARG A 129 -7.66 21.46 30.60
N ILE A 130 -8.76 21.04 31.18
CA ILE A 130 -9.68 21.94 31.90
C ILE A 130 -9.30 21.89 33.38
N GLU A 131 -8.96 23.04 33.96
CA GLU A 131 -8.68 23.16 35.38
C GLU A 131 -9.98 23.36 36.15
N VAL A 132 -10.25 22.48 37.12
CA VAL A 132 -11.47 22.56 37.94
C VAL A 132 -11.18 23.47 39.14
N LYS A 133 -11.89 24.59 39.24
CA LYS A 133 -11.82 25.49 40.40
C LYS A 133 -12.80 25.03 41.47
N SER A 134 -12.34 24.90 42.72
CA SER A 134 -13.21 24.71 43.88
C SER A 134 -13.77 26.05 44.35
N THR A 135 -15.05 26.06 44.74
CA THR A 135 -15.70 27.19 45.44
C THR A 135 -15.59 26.98 46.95
#